data_AF-A0A6B1D5D2-F1
#
_entry.id   AF-A0A6B1D5D2-F1
#
_cell.length_a   1.000
_cell.length_b   1.000
_cell.length_c   1.000
_cell.angle_alpha   90.00
_cell.angle_beta   90.00
_cell.angle_gamma   90.00
#
_symmetry.space_group_name_H-M   'P 1'
#
loop_
_entity.id
_entity.type
_entity.pdbx_description
1 polymer ?
#
loop_
_entity_poly.entity_id
_entity_poly.type
_entity_poly.pdbx_seq_one_letter_code
_entity_poly.pdbx_strand_id
1 'polypeptide(L)'
;MDTEPGELQNCPLSQLRADVPLASGYIYLNSCTFGPVLRSLQRCMADALREENEEIIAVRGKEPGVRFYERAEKARQSAAELLGVLAADVAWVYNTTTASRLAIMSVDWQAGDRLAVTAVEHHHSSTARRYA
;
A
#
# COMPACT_ATOMS: atom_id res chain seq x y z
N MET A 1 -20.15 -23.29 23.19
CA MET A 1 -20.56 -21.88 23.31
C MET A 1 -21.06 -21.53 21.94
N ASP A 2 -22.33 -21.85 21.72
CA ASP A 2 -22.96 -21.82 20.41
C ASP A 2 -23.40 -20.38 20.16
N THR A 3 -22.66 -19.66 19.33
CA THR A 3 -23.03 -18.32 18.88
C THR A 3 -24.30 -18.40 18.04
N GLU A 4 -25.31 -17.62 18.42
CA GLU A 4 -26.59 -17.53 17.72
C GLU A 4 -26.38 -17.12 16.25
N PRO A 5 -27.19 -17.63 15.29
CA PRO A 5 -26.98 -17.41 13.85
C PRO A 5 -26.90 -15.93 13.40
N GLY A 6 -27.41 -15.00 14.22
CA GLY A 6 -27.39 -13.55 13.97
C GLY A 6 -26.13 -12.82 14.48
N GLU A 7 -25.37 -13.37 15.44
CA GLU A 7 -24.18 -12.70 15.99
C GLU A 7 -23.02 -12.67 15.00
N LEU A 8 -22.89 -13.69 14.16
CA LEU A 8 -21.85 -13.75 13.12
C LEU A 8 -22.11 -12.76 11.97
N GLN A 9 -23.36 -12.33 11.74
CA GLN A 9 -23.70 -11.40 10.64
C GLN A 9 -23.27 -9.95 10.93
N ASN A 10 -23.07 -9.58 12.20
CA ASN A 10 -22.67 -8.22 12.60
C ASN A 10 -21.24 -8.14 13.17
N CYS A 11 -20.45 -9.21 13.06
CA CYS A 11 -19.05 -9.19 13.47
C CYS A 11 -18.17 -8.45 12.43
N PRO A 12 -17.19 -7.64 12.85
CA PRO A 12 -16.27 -6.95 11.94
C PRO A 12 -15.60 -7.87 10.90
N LEU A 13 -15.35 -9.14 11.25
CA LEU A 13 -14.75 -10.12 10.34
C LEU A 13 -15.69 -10.55 9.20
N SER A 14 -16.99 -10.70 9.45
CA SER A 14 -17.94 -11.10 8.40
C SER A 14 -18.18 -9.94 7.44
N GLN A 15 -18.20 -8.70 7.94
CA GLN A 15 -18.24 -7.49 7.12
C GLN A 15 -16.99 -7.37 6.24
N LEU A 16 -15.78 -7.54 6.82
CA LEU A 16 -14.53 -7.55 6.05
C LEU A 16 -14.54 -8.65 4.98
N ARG A 17 -14.98 -9.86 5.33
CA ARG A 17 -15.07 -10.97 4.39
C ARG A 17 -16.05 -10.69 3.24
N ALA A 18 -17.16 -10.02 3.50
CA ALA A 18 -18.11 -9.60 2.47
C ALA A 18 -17.50 -8.57 1.49
N ASP A 19 -16.58 -7.74 1.99
CA ASP A 19 -15.86 -6.73 1.20
C ASP A 19 -14.70 -7.31 0.37
N VAL A 20 -14.22 -8.52 0.70
CA VAL A 20 -13.22 -9.25 -0.10
C VAL A 20 -13.89 -9.87 -1.33
N PRO A 21 -13.55 -9.46 -2.57
CA PRO A 21 -14.29 -9.89 -3.76
C PRO A 21 -14.24 -11.39 -4.04
N LEU A 22 -13.11 -12.03 -3.72
CA LEU A 22 -12.89 -13.45 -3.98
C LEU A 22 -13.57 -14.38 -2.96
N ALA A 23 -13.93 -13.87 -1.78
CA ALA A 23 -14.42 -14.67 -0.67
C ALA A 23 -15.82 -15.29 -0.90
N SER A 24 -16.57 -14.78 -1.88
CA SER A 24 -17.89 -15.30 -2.25
C SER A 24 -17.84 -16.48 -3.22
N GLY A 25 -16.70 -16.72 -3.89
CA GLY A 25 -16.57 -17.74 -4.94
C GLY A 25 -15.36 -18.67 -4.80
N TYR A 26 -14.39 -18.33 -3.95
CA TYR A 26 -13.13 -19.06 -3.85
C TYR A 26 -12.65 -19.20 -2.40
N ILE A 27 -11.97 -20.32 -2.14
CA ILE A 27 -11.07 -20.46 -0.98
C ILE A 27 -9.71 -19.93 -1.42
N TYR A 28 -9.48 -18.64 -1.18
CA TYR A 28 -8.28 -17.94 -1.65
C TYR A 28 -7.15 -18.01 -0.61
N LEU A 29 -6.06 -18.73 -0.95
CA LEU A 29 -4.94 -19.00 -0.04
C LEU A 29 -3.61 -18.36 -0.51
N ASN A 30 -3.65 -17.40 -1.45
CA ASN A 30 -2.46 -16.76 -2.03
C ASN A 30 -2.39 -15.23 -1.78
N SER A 31 -2.95 -14.76 -0.66
CA SER A 31 -3.02 -13.34 -0.30
C SER A 31 -1.66 -12.65 -0.18
N CYS A 32 -0.61 -13.40 0.17
CA CYS A 32 0.74 -12.85 0.30
C CYS A 32 1.37 -12.50 -1.05
N THR A 33 0.96 -13.14 -2.15
CA THR A 33 1.47 -12.83 -3.49
C THR A 33 0.57 -11.81 -4.18
N PHE A 34 -0.75 -11.99 -4.12
CA PHE A 34 -1.72 -11.12 -4.78
C PHE A 34 -2.90 -10.81 -3.86
N GLY A 35 -2.75 -9.80 -3.01
CA GLY A 35 -3.84 -9.33 -2.16
C GLY A 35 -5.02 -8.82 -3.00
N PRO A 36 -6.24 -9.37 -2.86
CA PRO A 36 -7.39 -8.82 -3.56
C PRO A 36 -7.71 -7.43 -3.01
N VAL A 37 -7.92 -6.47 -3.92
CA VAL A 37 -8.38 -5.12 -3.55
C VAL A 37 -9.82 -5.21 -3.05
N LEU A 38 -10.09 -4.69 -1.85
CA LEU A 38 -11.43 -4.66 -1.25
C LEU A 38 -12.42 -3.88 -2.12
N ARG A 39 -13.71 -4.25 -2.14
CA ARG A 39 -14.71 -3.56 -2.99
C ARG A 39 -14.88 -2.11 -2.57
N SER A 40 -14.85 -1.82 -1.27
CA SER A 40 -14.84 -0.45 -0.74
C SER A 40 -13.69 0.39 -1.32
N LEU A 41 -12.48 -0.17 -1.36
CA LEU A 41 -11.30 0.49 -1.91
C LEU A 41 -11.38 0.66 -3.42
N GLN A 42 -11.90 -0.33 -4.16
CA GLN A 42 -12.14 -0.22 -5.60
C GLN A 42 -13.06 0.95 -5.94
N ARG A 43 -14.12 1.18 -5.13
CA ARG A 43 -15.02 2.34 -5.29
C ARG A 43 -14.28 3.65 -5.05
N CYS A 44 -13.53 3.75 -3.96
CA CYS A 44 -12.72 4.93 -3.65
C CYS A 44 -11.72 5.27 -4.78
N MET A 45 -11.05 4.26 -5.34
CA MET A 45 -10.13 4.43 -6.48
C MET A 45 -10.87 4.93 -7.73
N ALA A 46 -12.04 4.35 -8.04
CA ALA A 46 -12.84 4.77 -9.18
C ALA A 46 -13.34 6.23 -9.02
N ASP A 47 -13.74 6.62 -7.81
CA ASP A 47 -14.17 7.98 -7.52
C ASP A 47 -13.01 8.97 -7.61
N ALA A 48 -11.83 8.62 -7.09
CA ALA A 48 -10.63 9.45 -7.21
C ALA A 48 -10.21 9.67 -8.68
N LEU A 49 -10.26 8.63 -9.50
CA LEU A 49 -9.97 8.73 -10.95
C LEU A 49 -10.99 9.62 -11.67
N ARG A 50 -12.27 9.54 -11.28
CA ARG A 50 -13.32 10.38 -11.84
C ARG A 50 -13.08 11.86 -11.49
N GLU A 51 -12.85 12.15 -10.21
CA GLU A 51 -12.55 13.51 -9.73
C GLU A 51 -11.32 14.10 -10.44
N GLU A 52 -10.25 13.32 -10.62
CA GLU A 52 -9.06 13.78 -11.34
C GLU A 52 -9.37 14.18 -12.79
N ASN A 53 -10.11 13.33 -13.52
CA ASN A 53 -10.44 13.62 -14.91
C ASN A 53 -11.40 14.81 -15.05
N GLU A 54 -12.45 14.86 -14.23
CA GLU A 54 -13.52 15.83 -14.36
C GLU A 54 -13.14 17.21 -13.78
N GLU A 55 -12.41 17.26 -12.67
CA GLU A 55 -12.15 18.51 -11.95
C GLU A 55 -10.74 19.06 -12.14
N ILE A 56 -9.73 18.17 -12.25
CA ILE A 56 -8.33 18.59 -12.39
C ILE A 56 -7.97 18.75 -13.86
N ILE A 57 -8.15 17.70 -14.68
CA ILE A 57 -7.68 17.67 -16.07
C ILE A 57 -8.61 18.50 -16.97
N ALA A 58 -9.91 18.20 -16.99
CA ALA A 58 -10.85 18.83 -17.92
C ALA A 58 -10.99 20.35 -17.69
N VAL A 59 -11.02 20.77 -16.44
CA VAL A 59 -11.27 22.18 -16.06
C VAL A 59 -9.97 22.95 -15.77
N ARG A 60 -8.81 22.26 -15.73
CA ARG A 60 -7.52 22.83 -15.27
C ARG A 60 -7.66 23.52 -13.91
N GLY A 61 -8.47 22.94 -13.03
CA GLY A 61 -8.81 23.51 -11.74
C GLY A 61 -7.62 23.49 -10.77
N LYS A 62 -7.12 24.67 -10.40
CA LYS A 62 -6.04 24.79 -9.41
C LYS A 62 -6.48 24.29 -8.02
N GLU A 63 -7.70 24.62 -7.60
CA GLU A 63 -8.26 24.19 -6.30
C GLU A 63 -8.43 22.66 -6.18
N PRO A 64 -9.05 21.95 -7.15
CA PRO A 64 -9.03 20.48 -7.19
C PRO A 64 -7.63 19.88 -7.08
N GLY A 65 -6.64 20.46 -7.76
CA GLY A 65 -5.24 20.04 -7.64
C GLY A 65 -4.69 20.20 -6.23
N VAL A 66 -4.97 21.31 -5.55
CA VAL A 66 -4.58 21.51 -4.14
C VAL A 66 -5.23 20.48 -3.23
N ARG A 67 -6.54 20.22 -3.38
CA ARG A 67 -7.25 19.19 -2.60
C ARG A 67 -6.64 17.80 -2.77
N PHE A 68 -6.19 17.46 -3.98
CA PHE A 68 -5.49 16.20 -4.23
C PHE A 68 -4.20 16.10 -3.40
N TYR A 69 -3.36 17.13 -3.39
CA TYR A 69 -2.14 17.14 -2.58
C TYR A 69 -2.43 17.09 -1.08
N GLU A 70 -3.47 17.79 -0.60
CA GLU A 70 -3.89 17.71 0.80
C GLU A 70 -4.34 16.31 1.19
N ARG A 71 -5.06 15.59 0.30
CA ARG A 71 -5.43 14.18 0.52
C ARG A 71 -4.19 13.28 0.57
N ALA A 72 -3.22 13.49 -0.33
CA ALA A 72 -1.98 12.73 -0.31
C ALA A 72 -1.17 12.97 0.98
N GLU A 73 -1.19 14.20 1.51
CA GLU A 73 -0.55 14.53 2.79
C GLU A 73 -1.24 13.85 3.97
N LYS A 74 -2.58 13.89 4.01
CA LYS A 74 -3.35 13.18 5.03
C LYS A 74 -3.10 11.67 4.99
N ALA A 75 -3.03 11.08 3.79
CA ALA A 75 -2.71 9.67 3.62
C ALA A 75 -1.31 9.33 4.15
N ARG A 76 -0.32 10.21 3.94
CA ARG A 76 1.04 10.03 4.47
C ARG A 76 1.05 10.09 6.00
N GLN A 77 0.32 11.04 6.59
CA GLN A 77 0.17 11.14 8.03
C GLN A 77 -0.44 9.87 8.63
N SER A 78 -1.51 9.33 8.03
CA SER A 78 -2.11 8.07 8.49
C SER A 78 -1.15 6.88 8.36
N ALA A 79 -0.35 6.81 7.29
CA ALA A 79 0.67 5.77 7.14
C ALA A 79 1.78 5.90 8.20
N ALA A 80 2.21 7.12 8.50
CA ALA A 80 3.21 7.40 9.50
C ALA A 80 2.73 7.00 10.91
N GLU A 81 1.48 7.32 11.25
CA GLU A 81 0.84 6.90 12.50
C GLU A 81 0.77 5.38 12.64
N LEU A 82 0.38 4.67 11.56
CA LEU A 82 0.35 3.21 11.54
C LEU A 82 1.74 2.59 11.76
N LEU A 83 2.79 3.22 11.24
CA LEU A 83 4.18 2.75 11.32
C LEU A 83 4.92 3.25 12.58
N GLY A 84 4.37 4.22 13.30
CA GLY A 84 5.01 4.85 14.46
C GLY A 84 6.21 5.74 14.10
N VAL A 85 6.16 6.42 12.94
CA VAL A 85 7.25 7.29 12.43
C VAL A 85 6.74 8.71 12.15
N LEU A 86 7.64 9.64 11.77
CA LEU A 86 7.23 10.97 11.32
C LEU A 86 6.70 10.89 9.87
N ALA A 87 5.74 11.74 9.52
CA ALA A 87 5.27 11.83 8.14
C ALA A 87 6.40 12.18 7.15
N ALA A 88 7.39 12.97 7.58
CA ALA A 88 8.57 13.30 6.78
C ALA A 88 9.45 12.07 6.44
N ASP A 89 9.34 10.98 7.21
CA ASP A 89 10.08 9.74 6.99
C ASP A 89 9.37 8.77 6.02
N VAL A 90 8.17 9.13 5.54
CA VAL A 90 7.35 8.28 4.65
C VAL A 90 7.44 8.77 3.20
N ALA A 91 8.01 7.94 2.33
CA ALA A 91 8.06 8.17 0.90
C ALA A 91 7.08 7.28 0.12
N TRP A 92 6.38 7.86 -0.85
CA TRP A 92 5.57 7.09 -1.81
C TRP A 92 6.48 6.45 -2.86
N VAL A 93 6.42 5.13 -2.97
CA VAL A 93 7.23 4.33 -3.90
C VAL A 93 6.35 3.28 -4.56
N TYR A 94 6.69 2.90 -5.79
CA TYR A 94 5.83 2.04 -6.61
C TYR A 94 5.63 0.63 -6.01
N ASN A 95 6.69 0.03 -5.47
CA ASN A 95 6.64 -1.28 -4.81
C ASN A 95 7.90 -1.52 -3.95
N THR A 96 7.92 -2.62 -3.20
CA THR A 96 9.02 -3.03 -2.31
C THR A 96 10.36 -3.21 -3.03
N THR A 97 10.33 -3.69 -4.28
CA THR A 97 11.54 -3.86 -5.10
C THR A 97 12.19 -2.51 -5.40
N THR A 98 11.39 -1.54 -5.85
CA THR A 98 11.86 -0.16 -6.09
C THR A 98 12.33 0.49 -4.81
N ALA A 99 11.57 0.33 -3.72
CA ALA A 99 11.92 0.88 -2.40
C ALA A 99 13.29 0.37 -1.91
N SER A 100 13.50 -0.95 -1.96
CA SER A 100 14.75 -1.58 -1.51
C SER A 100 15.96 -1.11 -2.31
N ARG A 101 15.81 -0.96 -3.64
CA ARG A 101 16.87 -0.46 -4.51
C ARG A 101 17.20 1.00 -4.21
N LEU A 102 16.19 1.85 -4.05
CA LEU A 102 16.39 3.25 -3.69
C LEU A 102 17.12 3.38 -2.35
N ALA A 103 16.74 2.60 -1.35
CA ALA A 103 17.41 2.60 -0.05
C ALA A 103 18.90 2.24 -0.17
N ILE A 104 19.24 1.17 -0.88
CA ILE A 104 20.63 0.74 -1.06
C ILE A 104 21.44 1.76 -1.85
N MET A 105 20.85 2.35 -2.90
CA MET A 105 21.50 3.37 -3.74
C MET A 105 21.65 4.72 -3.03
N SER A 106 20.91 4.97 -1.94
CA SER A 106 20.99 6.22 -1.18
C SER A 106 22.15 6.28 -0.18
N VAL A 107 22.81 5.15 0.07
CA VAL A 107 23.97 5.07 0.95
C VAL A 107 25.22 5.55 0.20
N ASP A 108 26.01 6.40 0.83
CA ASP A 108 27.32 6.86 0.32
C ASP A 108 28.40 5.79 0.57
N TRP A 109 28.37 4.74 -0.26
CA TRP A 109 29.28 3.61 -0.16
C TRP A 109 30.74 4.03 -0.35
N GLN A 110 31.59 3.65 0.59
CA GLN A 110 33.03 3.81 0.50
C GLN A 110 33.70 2.50 0.12
N ALA A 111 34.91 2.60 -0.44
CA ALA A 111 35.70 1.43 -0.78
C ALA A 111 35.98 0.59 0.47
N GLY A 112 35.56 -0.68 0.45
CA GLY A 112 35.71 -1.62 1.57
C GLY A 112 34.43 -1.85 2.38
N ASP A 113 33.38 -1.05 2.19
CA ASP A 113 32.08 -1.28 2.79
C ASP A 113 31.47 -2.60 2.32
N ARG A 114 30.62 -3.20 3.16
CA ARG A 114 29.98 -4.50 2.88
C ARG A 114 28.52 -4.47 3.29
N LEU A 115 27.67 -4.95 2.39
CA LEU A 115 26.26 -5.17 2.66
C LEU A 115 26.05 -6.57 3.28
N ALA A 116 25.58 -6.62 4.53
CA ALA A 116 25.14 -7.85 5.17
C ALA A 116 23.65 -8.10 4.87
N VAL A 117 23.32 -9.31 4.40
CA VAL A 117 21.94 -9.75 4.13
C VAL A 117 21.73 -11.17 4.65
N THR A 118 20.48 -11.53 4.92
CA THR A 118 20.15 -12.89 5.36
C THR A 118 20.08 -13.88 4.18
N ALA A 119 20.13 -15.18 4.46
CA ALA A 119 19.99 -16.21 3.43
C ALA A 119 18.52 -16.45 2.98
N VAL A 120 17.56 -15.87 3.71
CA VAL A 120 16.11 -16.03 3.48
C VAL A 120 15.46 -14.77 2.92
N GLU A 121 16.27 -13.79 2.51
CA GLU A 121 15.81 -12.61 1.81
C GLU A 121 14.99 -12.99 0.57
N HIS A 122 13.91 -12.26 0.36
CA HIS A 122 13.15 -12.39 -0.88
C HIS A 122 14.03 -11.94 -2.07
N HIS A 123 13.84 -12.55 -3.24
CA HIS A 123 14.77 -12.39 -4.37
C HIS A 123 15.00 -10.93 -4.84
N HIS A 124 14.04 -10.04 -4.60
CA HIS A 124 14.21 -8.63 -4.95
C HIS A 124 15.28 -7.92 -4.11
N SER A 125 15.50 -8.30 -2.84
CA SER A 125 16.54 -7.73 -1.98
C SER A 125 17.90 -8.39 -2.23
N SER A 126 17.93 -9.67 -2.63
CA SER A 126 19.20 -10.40 -2.88
C SER A 126 19.94 -9.97 -4.17
N THR A 127 19.25 -9.35 -5.13
CA THR A 127 19.86 -8.89 -6.40
C THR A 127 20.79 -7.69 -6.21
N ALA A 128 20.74 -7.01 -5.05
CA ALA A 128 21.63 -5.89 -4.73
C ALA A 128 23.11 -6.31 -4.61
N ARG A 129 23.41 -7.60 -4.47
CA ARG A 129 24.79 -8.15 -4.44
C ARG A 129 25.63 -7.87 -5.69
N ARG A 130 25.04 -7.41 -6.80
CA ARG A 130 25.78 -7.11 -8.04
C ARG A 130 26.29 -5.67 -8.16
N TYR A 131 25.89 -4.78 -7.25
CA TYR A 131 26.23 -3.35 -7.30
C TYR A 131 27.07 -2.87 -6.11
N ALA A 132 27.43 -3.77 -5.20
CA ALA A 132 28.45 -3.59 -4.16
C ALA A 132 29.66 -4.45 -4.53
#